data_AF-S4XPD4-F1
#
_entry.id   AF-S4XPD4-F1
#
_cell.length_a   1.000
_cell.length_b   1.000
_cell.length_c   1.000
_cell.angle_alpha   90.00
_cell.angle_beta   90.00
_cell.angle_gamma   90.00
#
_symmetry.space_group_name_H-M   'P 1'
#
loop_
_entity.id
_entity.type
_entity.pdbx_description
1 polymer ?
#
loop_
_entity_poly.entity_id
_entity_poly.type
_entity_poly.pdbx_seq_one_letter_code
_entity_poly.pdbx_strand_id
1 'polypeptide(L)'
;MIERRPHWLLILLAGIAASAGAYVWGRASAPPASEREGALRAEDGQRIAALEREVRRLRAATLKAAIPSRQDSAGEDAVEPLGSARPRDRDEQDGDGFDGTGAHEQLDPEEEERSLREARIKFWDGLSDRVDTEPADPAWRRETAPVIARLIPEHLGPQVSVDEVVCSSSICRAKLTHPEWPRIPGDKLVQLSLRRGSLGTMELQMDTRQEGATVLFFLRRERAPADHAL
;
A
#
# COMPACT_ATOMS: atom_id res chain seq x y z
N MET A 1 -78.57 -40.10 18.23
CA MET A 1 -77.30 -39.99 18.98
C MET A 1 -76.36 -39.14 18.14
N ILE A 2 -75.75 -38.12 18.74
CA ILE A 2 -75.12 -36.97 18.07
C ILE A 2 -73.72 -37.36 17.57
N GLU A 3 -73.49 -37.20 16.26
CA GLU A 3 -72.20 -37.36 15.59
C GLU A 3 -71.19 -36.30 16.10
N ARG A 4 -70.12 -36.75 16.77
CA ARG A 4 -68.99 -35.89 17.12
C ARG A 4 -68.08 -35.74 15.91
N ARG A 5 -68.20 -34.60 15.22
CA ARG A 5 -67.27 -34.21 14.17
C ARG A 5 -65.89 -33.82 14.74
N PRO A 6 -64.78 -34.20 14.09
CA PRO A 6 -63.46 -34.05 14.68
C PRO A 6 -62.95 -32.61 14.58
N HIS A 7 -62.78 -31.94 15.73
CA HIS A 7 -62.36 -30.54 15.85
C HIS A 7 -60.90 -30.26 15.43
N TRP A 8 -60.11 -31.29 15.12
CA TRP A 8 -58.70 -31.14 14.75
C TRP A 8 -58.48 -30.55 13.35
N LEU A 9 -59.45 -30.70 12.45
CA LEU A 9 -59.38 -30.15 11.09
C LEU A 9 -59.49 -28.62 11.05
N LEU A 10 -60.21 -28.00 11.99
CA LEU A 10 -60.34 -26.54 12.09
C LEU A 10 -59.07 -25.89 12.64
N ILE A 11 -58.34 -26.58 13.52
CA ILE A 11 -57.10 -26.08 14.12
C ILE A 11 -55.97 -26.06 13.07
N LEU A 12 -55.90 -27.08 12.21
CA LEU A 12 -54.92 -27.15 11.11
C LEU A 12 -55.15 -26.06 10.06
N LEU A 13 -56.40 -25.73 9.72
CA LEU A 13 -56.71 -24.66 8.76
C LEU A 13 -56.42 -23.25 9.32
N ALA A 14 -56.60 -23.03 10.62
CA ALA A 14 -56.26 -21.76 11.26
C ALA A 14 -54.74 -21.49 11.29
N GLY A 15 -53.91 -22.53 11.42
CA GLY A 15 -52.45 -22.42 11.41
C GLY A 15 -51.89 -21.96 10.06
N ILE A 16 -52.45 -22.46 8.94
CA ILE A 16 -51.97 -22.14 7.59
C ILE A 16 -52.32 -20.69 7.20
N ALA A 17 -53.49 -20.19 7.60
CA ALA A 17 -53.91 -18.82 7.34
C ALA A 17 -53.04 -17.78 8.08
N ALA A 18 -52.57 -18.08 9.29
CA ALA A 18 -51.68 -17.20 10.06
C ALA A 18 -50.28 -17.08 9.43
N SER A 19 -49.75 -18.18 8.86
CA SER A 19 -48.45 -18.17 8.18
C SER A 19 -48.46 -17.41 6.84
N ALA A 20 -49.59 -17.40 6.12
CA ALA A 20 -49.72 -16.64 4.88
C ALA A 20 -49.87 -15.11 5.13
N GLY A 21 -50.52 -14.71 6.23
CA GLY A 21 -50.69 -13.30 6.59
C GLY A 21 -49.38 -12.60 7.00
N ALA A 22 -48.50 -13.30 7.73
CA ALA A 22 -47.21 -12.75 8.14
C ALA A 22 -46.23 -12.53 6.97
N TYR A 23 -46.32 -13.34 5.92
CA TYR A 23 -45.47 -13.22 4.73
C TYR A 23 -45.86 -12.04 3.82
N VAL A 24 -47.14 -11.65 3.81
CA VAL A 24 -47.63 -10.52 3.00
C VAL A 24 -47.40 -9.18 3.72
N TRP A 25 -47.48 -9.14 5.05
CA TRP A 25 -47.29 -7.90 5.80
C TRP A 25 -45.82 -7.50 5.98
N GLY A 26 -44.88 -8.46 6.00
CA GLY A 26 -43.44 -8.17 6.06
C GLY A 26 -42.83 -7.58 4.78
N ARG A 27 -43.58 -7.56 3.66
CA ARG A 27 -43.09 -7.04 2.36
C ARG A 27 -43.46 -5.58 2.10
N ALA A 28 -44.28 -4.95 2.94
CA ALA A 28 -44.79 -3.59 2.74
C ALA A 28 -43.94 -2.48 3.39
N SER A 29 -42.82 -2.81 4.04
CA SER A 29 -42.02 -1.83 4.79
C SER A 29 -40.55 -1.71 4.35
N ALA A 30 -40.15 -2.40 3.28
CA ALA A 30 -38.84 -2.19 2.68
C ALA A 30 -38.96 -1.13 1.57
N PRO A 31 -38.24 0.00 1.66
CA PRO A 31 -38.19 0.95 0.56
C PRO A 31 -37.67 0.25 -0.71
N PRO A 32 -38.18 0.61 -1.90
CA PRO A 32 -37.75 0.00 -3.16
C PRO A 32 -36.23 0.08 -3.32
N ALA A 33 -35.62 -0.96 -3.87
CA ALA A 33 -34.16 -1.08 -4.01
C ALA A 33 -33.51 0.15 -4.69
N SER A 34 -34.25 0.86 -5.54
CA SER A 34 -33.83 2.12 -6.18
C SER A 34 -33.57 3.27 -5.20
N GLU A 35 -34.30 3.37 -4.09
CA GLU A 35 -34.06 4.40 -3.06
C GLU A 35 -32.83 4.08 -2.20
N ARG A 36 -32.53 2.78 -1.99
CA ARG A 36 -31.32 2.35 -1.27
C ARG A 36 -30.05 2.58 -2.09
N GLU A 37 -30.09 2.32 -3.39
CA GLU A 37 -28.97 2.65 -4.30
C GLU A 37 -28.79 4.17 -4.45
N GLY A 38 -29.87 4.95 -4.47
CA GLY A 38 -29.82 6.42 -4.46
C GLY A 38 -29.22 6.97 -3.16
N ALA A 39 -29.60 6.41 -2.01
CA ALA A 39 -29.05 6.81 -0.71
C ALA A 39 -27.57 6.43 -0.55
N LEU A 40 -27.16 5.24 -0.99
CA LEU A 40 -25.74 4.82 -1.00
C LEU A 40 -24.89 5.69 -1.93
N ARG A 41 -25.37 6.01 -3.14
CA ARG A 41 -24.66 6.95 -4.04
C ARG A 41 -24.60 8.38 -3.49
N ALA A 42 -25.63 8.83 -2.77
CA ALA A 42 -25.62 10.14 -2.12
C ALA A 42 -24.63 10.18 -0.93
N GLU A 43 -24.53 9.09 -0.16
CA GLU A 43 -23.57 8.97 0.94
C GLU A 43 -22.12 8.88 0.43
N ASP A 44 -21.89 8.13 -0.65
CA ASP A 44 -20.59 8.06 -1.32
C ASP A 44 -20.20 9.42 -1.94
N GLY A 45 -21.15 10.14 -2.55
CA GLY A 45 -20.92 11.49 -3.06
C GLY A 45 -20.54 12.49 -1.96
N GLN A 46 -21.15 12.40 -0.77
CA GLN A 46 -20.79 13.23 0.38
C GLN A 46 -19.41 12.88 0.95
N ARG A 47 -19.04 11.59 0.99
CA ARG A 47 -17.71 11.13 1.40
C ARG A 47 -16.63 11.57 0.43
N ILE A 48 -16.88 11.47 -0.87
CA ILE A 48 -15.97 11.95 -1.92
C ILE A 48 -15.78 13.47 -1.81
N ALA A 49 -16.86 14.24 -1.66
CA ALA A 49 -16.77 15.69 -1.48
C ALA A 49 -16.08 16.12 -0.17
N ALA A 50 -16.12 15.29 0.87
CA ALA A 50 -15.35 15.52 2.10
C ALA A 50 -13.86 15.26 1.87
N LEU A 51 -13.52 14.14 1.20
CA LEU A 51 -12.14 13.80 0.83
C LEU A 51 -11.51 14.85 -0.10
N GLU A 52 -12.25 15.35 -1.08
CA GLU A 52 -11.77 16.41 -1.98
C GLU A 52 -11.48 17.72 -1.24
N ARG A 53 -12.30 18.06 -0.24
CA ARG A 53 -12.05 19.22 0.64
C ARG A 53 -10.81 19.03 1.50
N GLU A 54 -10.61 17.84 2.05
CA GLU A 54 -9.42 17.52 2.84
C GLU A 54 -8.15 17.53 1.98
N VAL A 55 -8.19 16.98 0.76
CA VAL A 55 -7.08 17.03 -0.20
C VAL A 55 -6.75 18.47 -0.59
N ARG A 56 -7.78 19.30 -0.84
CA ARG A 56 -7.58 20.73 -1.14
C ARG A 56 -6.97 21.47 0.04
N ARG A 57 -7.40 21.17 1.27
CA ARG A 57 -6.84 21.73 2.50
C ARG A 57 -5.39 21.32 2.71
N LEU A 58 -5.07 20.04 2.50
CA LEU A 58 -3.71 19.52 2.60
C LEU A 58 -2.80 20.17 1.56
N ARG A 59 -3.23 20.27 0.30
CA ARG A 59 -2.47 20.98 -0.74
C ARG A 59 -2.25 22.45 -0.40
N ALA A 60 -3.26 23.14 0.15
CA ALA A 60 -3.11 24.52 0.60
C ALA A 60 -2.17 24.66 1.81
N ALA A 61 -2.15 23.68 2.72
CA ALA A 61 -1.21 23.64 3.85
C ALA A 61 0.23 23.38 3.37
N THR A 62 0.43 22.48 2.40
CA THR A 62 1.74 22.21 1.79
C THR A 62 2.24 23.44 1.01
N LEU A 63 1.37 24.13 0.27
CA LEU A 63 1.71 25.39 -0.42
C LEU A 63 2.07 26.52 0.57
N LYS A 64 1.43 26.57 1.75
CA LYS A 64 1.72 27.57 2.78
C LYS A 64 2.98 27.26 3.59
N ALA A 65 3.34 25.98 3.73
CA ALA A 65 4.59 25.53 4.33
C ALA A 65 5.80 25.67 3.38
N ALA A 66 5.57 25.85 2.08
CA ALA A 66 6.61 26.08 1.07
C ALA A 66 7.06 27.55 0.94
N ILE A 67 6.56 28.46 1.78
CA ILE A 67 7.03 29.85 1.85
C ILE A 67 7.96 29.97 3.09
N PRO A 68 9.29 30.12 2.93
CA PRO A 68 10.16 30.31 4.07
C PRO A 68 9.88 31.69 4.68
N SER A 69 9.45 31.69 5.94
CA SER A 69 9.33 32.89 6.77
C SER A 69 10.72 33.37 7.12
N ARG A 70 11.23 34.31 6.32
CA ARG A 70 12.38 35.15 6.63
C ARG A 70 11.85 36.38 7.38
N GLN A 71 11.96 36.41 8.72
CA GLN A 71 12.39 37.60 9.48
C GLN A 71 12.35 37.42 11.01
N ASP A 72 13.43 37.92 11.61
CA ASP A 72 13.57 38.55 12.93
C ASP A 72 14.09 37.71 14.11
N SER A 73 15.42 37.75 14.28
CA SER A 73 16.08 38.12 15.54
C SER A 73 17.50 38.61 15.26
N ALA A 74 17.68 39.93 15.33
CA ALA A 74 18.96 40.61 15.45
C ALA A 74 19.19 40.99 16.92
N GLY A 75 20.46 40.98 17.34
CA GLY A 75 21.00 41.48 18.60
C GLY A 75 21.54 40.35 19.48
N GLU A 76 22.73 40.40 20.07
CA GLU A 76 23.88 41.31 19.99
C GLU A 76 25.00 40.61 20.81
N ASP A 77 26.25 40.98 20.55
CA ASP A 77 27.44 40.83 21.41
C ASP A 77 28.20 39.50 21.58
N ALA A 78 29.24 39.38 20.74
CA ALA A 78 30.67 39.38 21.11
C ALA A 78 31.16 38.51 22.27
N VAL A 79 32.02 37.51 21.96
CA VAL A 79 33.42 37.40 22.44
C VAL A 79 34.21 36.46 21.49
N GLU A 80 35.13 37.01 20.70
CA GLU A 80 36.42 36.37 20.35
C GLU A 80 37.47 36.94 21.34
N PRO A 81 38.65 36.33 21.63
CA PRO A 81 39.56 35.80 20.60
C PRO A 81 40.58 34.70 21.00
N LEU A 82 41.39 34.31 20.00
CA LEU A 82 42.81 33.90 20.00
C LEU A 82 43.12 32.46 19.63
N GLY A 83 43.67 32.30 18.41
CA GLY A 83 44.21 31.03 17.93
C GLY A 83 44.97 31.06 16.60
N SER A 84 45.88 32.02 16.40
CA SER A 84 47.10 31.90 15.56
C SER A 84 46.96 31.70 14.03
N ALA A 85 47.49 32.70 13.33
CA ALA A 85 47.72 32.80 11.89
C ALA A 85 48.64 31.73 11.27
N ARG A 86 48.43 31.45 9.97
CA ARG A 86 49.46 31.66 8.93
C ARG A 86 48.82 31.89 7.55
N PRO A 87 49.33 32.84 6.75
CA PRO A 87 48.79 33.21 5.45
C PRO A 87 49.35 32.30 4.35
N ARG A 88 48.56 32.02 3.31
CA ARG A 88 49.11 31.60 2.02
C ARG A 88 48.47 32.42 0.93
N ASP A 89 49.34 32.97 0.11
CA ASP A 89 49.07 33.98 -0.87
C ASP A 89 48.09 33.53 -1.95
N ARG A 90 47.34 34.55 -2.35
CA ARG A 90 46.40 34.69 -3.44
C ARG A 90 47.14 34.53 -4.77
N ASP A 91 46.75 33.52 -5.54
CA ASP A 91 46.80 33.60 -7.00
C ASP A 91 45.36 33.72 -7.50
N GLU A 92 45.03 34.92 -7.98
CA GLU A 92 43.86 35.21 -8.79
C GLU A 92 44.04 34.55 -10.16
N GLN A 93 43.16 33.62 -10.53
CA GLN A 93 42.83 33.43 -11.94
C GLN A 93 41.40 32.92 -12.09
N ASP A 94 40.58 33.81 -12.64
CA ASP A 94 39.36 33.60 -13.40
C ASP A 94 38.16 32.98 -12.68
N GLY A 95 37.33 33.90 -12.18
CA GLY A 95 35.98 33.60 -11.74
C GLY A 95 35.07 33.25 -12.92
N ASP A 96 34.59 32.02 -12.92
CA ASP A 96 33.21 31.74 -13.29
C ASP A 96 32.40 31.74 -11.99
N GLY A 97 31.64 32.82 -11.80
CA GLY A 97 30.64 32.92 -10.74
C GLY A 97 29.58 31.86 -10.96
N PHE A 98 29.75 30.69 -10.35
CA PHE A 98 28.67 29.72 -10.21
C PHE A 98 27.78 30.21 -9.07
N ASP A 99 26.75 30.97 -9.44
CA ASP A 99 25.66 31.33 -8.55
C ASP A 99 25.07 30.05 -7.95
N GLY A 100 25.33 29.87 -6.66
CA GLY A 100 24.75 28.85 -5.79
C GLY A 100 23.26 29.08 -5.52
N THR A 101 22.49 29.44 -6.55
CA THR A 101 21.07 29.18 -6.62
C THR A 101 20.93 27.82 -7.30
N GLY A 102 20.81 26.76 -6.51
CA GLY A 102 20.30 25.48 -6.98
C GLY A 102 18.87 25.69 -7.45
N ALA A 103 18.74 26.19 -8.69
CA ALA A 103 17.52 26.08 -9.43
C ALA A 103 17.18 24.59 -9.40
N HIS A 104 16.00 24.26 -8.90
CA HIS A 104 15.35 23.04 -9.35
C HIS A 104 15.17 23.23 -10.85
N GLU A 105 16.19 22.85 -11.61
CA GLU A 105 16.13 22.78 -13.06
C GLU A 105 15.00 21.79 -13.32
N GLN A 106 13.83 22.36 -13.66
CA GLN A 106 12.68 21.57 -14.02
C GLN A 106 13.11 20.83 -15.26
N LEU A 107 13.43 19.55 -15.06
CA LEU A 107 13.73 18.63 -16.13
C LEU A 107 12.60 18.74 -17.15
N ASP A 108 12.95 18.65 -18.43
CA ASP A 108 11.96 18.43 -19.47
C ASP A 108 11.10 17.22 -19.04
N PRO A 109 9.76 17.26 -19.16
CA PRO A 109 8.90 16.10 -18.88
C PRO A 109 9.41 14.77 -19.45
N GLU A 110 10.06 14.79 -20.62
CA GLU A 110 10.67 13.58 -21.21
C GLU A 110 11.91 13.08 -20.44
N GLU A 111 12.73 14.00 -19.91
CA GLU A 111 13.89 13.69 -19.08
C GLU A 111 13.46 13.23 -17.68
N GLU A 112 12.41 13.84 -17.12
CA GLU A 112 11.80 13.39 -15.88
C GLU A 112 11.29 11.95 -16.01
N GLU A 113 10.55 11.63 -17.07
CA GLU A 113 10.04 10.27 -17.30
C GLU A 113 11.18 9.26 -17.43
N ARG A 114 12.25 9.61 -18.15
CA ARG A 114 13.45 8.77 -18.29
C ARG A 114 14.12 8.54 -16.94
N SER A 115 14.32 9.61 -16.16
CA SER A 115 14.93 9.52 -14.84
C SER A 115 14.13 8.65 -13.87
N LEU A 116 12.80 8.75 -13.89
CA LEU A 116 11.91 7.92 -13.08
C LEU A 116 11.95 6.45 -13.51
N ARG A 117 12.03 6.20 -14.82
CA ARG A 117 12.17 4.84 -15.36
C ARG A 117 13.49 4.21 -14.93
N GLU A 118 14.60 4.95 -15.01
CA GLU A 118 15.91 4.50 -14.56
C GLU A 118 15.95 4.28 -13.04
N ALA A 119 15.39 5.19 -12.26
CA ALA A 119 15.29 5.06 -10.81
C ALA A 119 14.50 3.80 -10.42
N ARG A 120 13.40 3.51 -11.12
CA ARG A 120 12.61 2.30 -10.90
C ARG A 120 13.38 1.02 -11.25
N ILE A 121 14.14 1.02 -12.34
CA ILE A 121 15.01 -0.12 -12.71
C ILE A 121 16.05 -0.35 -11.61
N LYS A 122 16.77 0.70 -11.21
CA LYS A 122 17.78 0.64 -10.14
C LYS A 122 17.19 0.14 -8.81
N PHE A 123 15.96 0.52 -8.49
CA PHE A 123 15.27 0.03 -7.29
C PHE A 123 15.08 -1.49 -7.33
N TRP A 124 14.55 -2.04 -8.42
CA TRP A 124 14.31 -3.49 -8.54
C TRP A 124 15.59 -4.30 -8.60
N ASP A 125 16.60 -3.78 -9.30
CA ASP A 125 17.91 -4.42 -9.40
C ASP A 125 18.59 -4.40 -8.02
N GLY A 126 18.49 -3.30 -7.26
CA GLY A 126 18.98 -3.21 -5.88
C GLY A 126 18.31 -4.21 -4.91
N LEU A 127 17.01 -4.48 -5.06
CA LEU A 127 16.35 -5.53 -4.27
C LEU A 127 16.83 -6.94 -4.65
N SER A 128 17.09 -7.19 -5.93
CA SER A 128 17.64 -8.46 -6.40
C SER A 128 19.07 -8.68 -5.89
N ASP A 129 19.92 -7.66 -6.03
CA ASP A 129 21.29 -7.67 -5.55
C ASP A 129 21.33 -7.90 -4.03
N ARG A 130 20.44 -7.28 -3.27
CA ARG A 130 20.32 -7.48 -1.82
C ARG A 130 20.01 -8.94 -1.47
N VAL A 131 19.13 -9.60 -2.22
CA VAL A 131 18.86 -11.04 -2.04
C VAL A 131 20.12 -11.85 -2.35
N ASP A 132 20.83 -11.54 -3.43
CA ASP A 132 21.96 -12.34 -3.88
C ASP A 132 23.24 -12.12 -3.05
N THR A 133 23.38 -10.97 -2.37
CA THR A 133 24.57 -10.59 -1.61
C THR A 133 24.43 -10.71 -0.09
N GLU A 134 23.22 -10.58 0.47
CA GLU A 134 23.03 -10.73 1.91
C GLU A 134 23.30 -12.16 2.39
N PRO A 135 23.86 -12.33 3.61
CA PRO A 135 23.98 -13.65 4.20
C PRO A 135 22.59 -14.27 4.40
N ALA A 136 22.47 -15.57 4.16
CA ALA A 136 21.24 -16.29 4.44
C ALA A 136 21.04 -16.47 5.96
N ASP A 137 19.80 -16.26 6.44
CA ASP A 137 19.37 -16.68 7.78
C ASP A 137 18.65 -18.04 7.65
N PRO A 138 19.28 -19.16 8.08
CA PRO A 138 18.70 -20.49 7.88
C PRO A 138 17.41 -20.73 8.68
N ALA A 139 17.24 -20.07 9.84
CA ALA A 139 16.03 -20.20 10.62
C ALA A 139 14.87 -19.50 9.91
N TRP A 140 15.09 -18.25 9.51
CA TRP A 140 14.09 -17.47 8.79
C TRP A 140 13.71 -18.10 7.44
N ARG A 141 14.69 -18.59 6.67
CA ARG A 141 14.44 -19.29 5.40
C ARG A 141 13.56 -20.52 5.58
N ARG A 142 13.83 -21.35 6.60
CA ARG A 142 13.03 -22.57 6.86
C ARG A 142 11.60 -22.27 7.26
N GLU A 143 11.36 -21.15 7.93
CA GLU A 143 10.02 -20.70 8.31
C GLU A 143 9.28 -20.06 7.14
N THR A 144 9.96 -19.20 6.37
CA THR A 144 9.29 -18.27 5.44
C THR A 144 9.16 -18.81 4.03
N ALA A 145 10.20 -19.45 3.49
CA ALA A 145 10.19 -19.90 2.10
C ALA A 145 9.06 -20.91 1.79
N PRO A 146 8.77 -21.91 2.65
CA PRO A 146 7.66 -22.82 2.43
C PRO A 146 6.29 -22.14 2.50
N VAL A 147 6.16 -21.13 3.36
CA VAL A 147 4.91 -20.35 3.50
C VAL A 147 4.66 -19.52 2.25
N ILE A 148 5.68 -18.87 1.70
CA ILE A 148 5.60 -18.16 0.41
C ILE A 148 5.20 -19.12 -0.72
N ALA A 149 5.93 -20.24 -0.87
CA ALA A 149 5.70 -21.21 -1.93
C ALA A 149 4.27 -21.79 -1.90
N ARG A 150 3.67 -21.92 -0.72
CA ARG A 150 2.29 -22.40 -0.54
C ARG A 150 1.24 -21.31 -0.78
N LEU A 151 1.41 -20.13 -0.19
CA LEU A 151 0.38 -19.07 -0.22
C LEU A 151 0.15 -18.50 -1.62
N ILE A 152 1.18 -18.45 -2.44
CA ILE A 152 1.09 -17.87 -3.78
C ILE A 152 0.09 -18.63 -4.65
N PRO A 153 0.22 -19.95 -4.89
CA PRO A 153 -0.77 -20.69 -5.67
C PRO A 153 -2.16 -20.74 -4.99
N GLU A 154 -2.23 -20.76 -3.65
CA GLU A 154 -3.50 -20.73 -2.91
C GLU A 154 -4.32 -19.45 -3.18
N HIS A 155 -3.66 -18.31 -3.35
CA HIS A 155 -4.35 -17.01 -3.52
C HIS A 155 -4.35 -16.49 -4.96
N LEU A 156 -3.31 -16.76 -5.73
CA LEU A 156 -3.23 -16.31 -7.12
C LEU A 156 -3.91 -17.30 -8.07
N GLY A 157 -4.05 -18.57 -7.67
CA GLY A 157 -4.69 -19.63 -8.43
C GLY A 157 -3.71 -20.53 -9.18
N PRO A 158 -4.21 -21.61 -9.81
CA PRO A 158 -3.38 -22.63 -10.46
C PRO A 158 -2.66 -22.14 -11.73
N GLN A 159 -3.03 -20.98 -12.27
CA GLN A 159 -2.40 -20.37 -13.45
C GLN A 159 -1.02 -19.77 -13.14
N VAL A 160 -0.66 -19.65 -11.86
CA VAL A 160 0.63 -19.09 -11.42
C VAL A 160 1.50 -20.22 -10.87
N SER A 161 2.68 -20.40 -11.45
CA SER A 161 3.73 -21.26 -10.90
C SER A 161 4.74 -20.45 -10.12
N VAL A 162 5.24 -21.04 -9.01
CA VAL A 162 6.39 -20.50 -8.28
C VAL A 162 7.62 -21.23 -8.78
N ASP A 163 8.49 -20.55 -9.51
CA ASP A 163 9.68 -21.16 -10.11
C ASP A 163 10.81 -21.26 -9.08
N GLU A 164 10.94 -20.23 -8.25
CA GLU A 164 12.02 -20.11 -7.28
C GLU A 164 11.59 -19.27 -6.08
N VAL A 165 12.01 -19.67 -4.87
CA VAL A 165 11.96 -18.84 -3.67
C VAL A 165 13.34 -18.82 -3.02
N VAL A 166 13.99 -17.65 -3.02
CA VAL A 166 15.29 -17.41 -2.37
C VAL A 166 15.08 -16.46 -1.21
N CYS A 167 15.59 -16.81 -0.04
CA CYS A 167 15.53 -15.96 1.15
C CYS A 167 16.93 -15.73 1.70
N SER A 168 17.24 -14.48 2.00
CA SER A 168 18.50 -14.04 2.60
C SER A 168 18.30 -13.81 4.09
N SER A 169 18.80 -12.75 4.72
CA SER A 169 18.56 -12.49 6.15
C SER A 169 17.39 -11.53 6.41
N SER A 170 17.12 -10.65 5.43
CA SER A 170 16.09 -9.62 5.54
C SER A 170 15.10 -9.56 4.37
N ILE A 171 15.38 -10.23 3.26
CA ILE A 171 14.54 -10.22 2.06
C ILE A 171 14.38 -11.62 1.43
N CYS A 172 13.17 -11.93 0.96
CA CYS A 172 12.90 -13.10 0.13
C CYS A 172 12.45 -12.65 -1.26
N ARG A 173 12.96 -13.30 -2.30
CA ARG A 173 12.55 -13.17 -3.69
C ARG A 173 11.79 -14.43 -4.12
N ALA A 174 10.58 -14.25 -4.66
CA ALA A 174 9.82 -15.31 -5.30
C ALA A 174 9.62 -14.97 -6.79
N LYS A 175 10.10 -15.85 -7.68
CA LYS A 175 9.89 -15.71 -9.13
C LYS A 175 8.67 -16.49 -9.54
N LEU A 176 7.74 -15.81 -10.19
CA LEU A 176 6.46 -16.36 -10.60
C LEU A 176 6.34 -16.35 -12.11
N THR A 177 5.84 -17.44 -12.67
CA THR A 177 5.46 -17.51 -14.08
C THR A 177 3.95 -17.69 -14.20
N HIS A 178 3.33 -16.93 -15.10
CA HIS A 178 1.89 -16.92 -15.33
C HIS A 178 1.59 -16.77 -16.83
N PRO A 179 1.69 -17.86 -17.61
CA PRO A 179 1.72 -17.79 -19.08
C PRO A 179 0.38 -17.36 -19.70
N GLU A 180 -0.73 -17.57 -18.99
CA GLU A 180 -2.07 -17.19 -19.45
C GLU A 180 -2.39 -15.71 -19.25
N TRP A 181 -1.59 -15.00 -18.43
CA TRP A 181 -1.84 -13.61 -18.08
C TRP A 181 -0.62 -12.76 -18.39
N PRO A 182 -0.74 -11.66 -19.17
CA PRO A 182 0.37 -10.72 -19.34
C PRO A 182 0.84 -10.14 -18.00
N ARG A 183 -0.11 -9.91 -17.08
CA ARG A 183 0.11 -9.48 -15.69
C ARG A 183 -0.90 -10.15 -14.77
N ILE A 184 -0.51 -10.41 -13.53
CA ILE A 184 -1.40 -10.98 -12.51
C ILE A 184 -2.58 -10.02 -12.27
N PRO A 185 -3.83 -10.50 -12.31
CA PRO A 185 -5.01 -9.68 -12.04
C PRO A 185 -4.95 -8.98 -10.68
N GLY A 186 -5.39 -7.71 -10.63
CA GLY A 186 -5.29 -6.89 -9.43
C GLY A 186 -6.08 -7.45 -8.24
N ASP A 187 -7.22 -8.08 -8.47
CA ASP A 187 -8.04 -8.74 -7.42
C ASP A 187 -7.28 -9.90 -6.76
N LYS A 188 -6.51 -10.67 -7.54
CA LYS A 188 -5.66 -11.76 -7.03
C LYS A 188 -4.53 -11.21 -6.15
N LEU A 189 -3.89 -10.12 -6.57
CA LEU A 189 -2.84 -9.45 -5.81
C LEU A 189 -3.38 -8.83 -4.50
N VAL A 190 -4.59 -8.28 -4.54
CA VAL A 190 -5.28 -7.79 -3.33
C VAL A 190 -5.59 -8.95 -2.39
N GLN A 191 -6.09 -10.09 -2.90
CA GLN A 191 -6.33 -11.27 -2.07
C GLN A 191 -5.05 -11.78 -1.42
N LEU A 192 -3.96 -11.89 -2.17
CA LEU A 192 -2.65 -12.25 -1.63
C LEU A 192 -2.24 -11.26 -0.54
N SER A 193 -2.36 -9.95 -0.79
CA SER A 193 -1.97 -8.91 0.18
C SER A 193 -2.77 -8.96 1.47
N LEU A 194 -4.07 -9.27 1.39
CA LEU A 194 -4.98 -9.33 2.55
C LEU A 194 -4.88 -10.66 3.31
N ARG A 195 -4.55 -11.77 2.64
CA ARG A 195 -4.63 -13.13 3.19
C ARG A 195 -3.28 -13.81 3.42
N ARG A 196 -2.19 -13.06 3.31
CA ARG A 196 -0.81 -13.57 3.49
C ARG A 196 -0.41 -14.00 4.92
N GLY A 197 -1.36 -14.06 5.87
CA GLY A 197 -1.16 -14.70 7.18
C GLY A 197 0.04 -14.17 7.96
N SER A 198 0.97 -15.07 8.33
CA SER A 198 2.22 -14.72 9.04
C SER A 198 3.16 -13.81 8.22
N LEU A 199 3.04 -13.79 6.89
CA LEU A 199 3.74 -12.84 6.02
C LEU A 199 3.05 -11.45 6.01
N GLY A 200 1.91 -11.30 6.68
CA GLY A 200 1.15 -10.04 6.82
C GLY A 200 1.99 -8.88 7.34
N THR A 201 2.98 -9.17 8.17
CA THR A 201 3.88 -8.19 8.78
C THR A 201 5.04 -7.76 7.88
N MET A 202 5.30 -8.49 6.79
CA MET A 202 6.36 -8.18 5.82
C MET A 202 5.88 -7.13 4.82
N GLU A 203 6.79 -6.30 4.33
CA GLU A 203 6.50 -5.42 3.20
C GLU A 203 6.59 -6.23 1.90
N LEU A 204 5.65 -6.00 0.99
CA LEU A 204 5.56 -6.69 -0.29
C LEU A 204 5.81 -5.70 -1.43
N GLN A 205 6.86 -5.95 -2.21
CA GLN A 205 7.20 -5.20 -3.41
C GLN A 205 7.11 -6.13 -4.63
N MET A 206 6.73 -5.59 -5.79
CA MET A 206 6.43 -6.40 -6.97
C MET A 206 7.04 -5.80 -8.24
N ASP A 207 7.92 -6.57 -8.89
CA ASP A 207 8.47 -6.26 -10.20
C ASP A 207 7.65 -6.97 -11.29
N THR A 208 6.99 -6.18 -12.14
CA THR A 208 6.22 -6.65 -13.31
C THR A 208 6.81 -6.14 -14.63
N ARG A 209 8.14 -5.94 -14.69
CA ARG A 209 8.83 -5.48 -15.91
C ARG A 209 8.72 -6.51 -17.05
N GLN A 210 8.64 -7.80 -16.73
CA GLN A 210 8.53 -8.87 -17.70
C GLN A 210 7.06 -9.29 -17.87
N GLU A 211 6.61 -9.46 -19.11
CA GLU A 211 5.27 -10.02 -19.37
C GLU A 211 5.25 -11.52 -19.12
N GLY A 212 4.17 -12.01 -18.52
CA GLY A 212 4.03 -13.43 -18.18
C GLY A 212 4.90 -13.90 -17.00
N ALA A 213 5.67 -13.00 -16.38
CA ALA A 213 6.44 -13.27 -15.18
C ALA A 213 6.37 -12.12 -14.18
N THR A 214 6.36 -12.44 -12.89
CA THR A 214 6.35 -11.44 -11.81
C THR A 214 7.34 -11.85 -10.74
N VAL A 215 8.14 -10.90 -10.26
CA VAL A 215 9.03 -11.12 -9.10
C VAL A 215 8.42 -10.44 -7.88
N LEU A 216 8.16 -11.22 -6.84
CA LEU A 216 7.71 -10.72 -5.54
C LEU A 216 8.88 -10.65 -4.57
N PHE A 217 9.01 -9.51 -3.90
CA PHE A 217 9.98 -9.30 -2.83
C PHE A 217 9.23 -9.15 -1.50
N PHE A 218 9.55 -10.01 -0.54
CA PHE A 218 9.03 -9.96 0.82
C PHE A 218 10.13 -9.46 1.75
N LEU A 219 9.99 -8.23 2.24
CA LEU A 219 10.96 -7.60 3.11
C LEU A 219 10.54 -7.81 4.57
N ARG A 220 11.45 -8.38 5.34
CA ARG A 220 11.33 -8.51 6.79
C ARG A 220 11.31 -7.11 7.38
N ARG A 221 10.20 -6.72 8.03
CA ARG A 221 10.22 -5.53 8.88
C ARG A 221 11.21 -5.77 10.00
N GLU A 222 12.19 -4.89 10.12
CA GLU A 222 12.97 -4.79 11.35
C GLU A 222 11.98 -4.57 12.49
N ARG A 223 11.99 -5.42 13.51
CA ARG A 223 11.36 -5.05 14.77
C ARG A 223 12.05 -3.76 15.17
N ALA A 224 11.29 -2.69 15.35
CA ALA A 224 11.80 -1.51 16.04
C ALA A 224 12.55 -2.02 17.29
N PRO A 225 13.79 -1.57 17.55
CA PRO A 225 14.44 -1.90 18.80
C PRO A 225 13.45 -1.57 19.91
N ALA A 226 13.21 -2.52 20.81
CA ALA A 226 12.36 -2.27 21.96
C ALA A 226 12.98 -1.06 22.68
N ASP A 227 12.32 0.09 22.59
CA ASP A 227 12.74 1.30 23.26
C ASP A 227 13.05 0.94 24.72
N HIS A 228 14.20 1.42 25.17
CA HIS A 228 14.72 1.26 26.51
C HIS A 228 13.60 1.43 27.56
N ALA A 229 13.10 0.31 28.08
CA ALA A 229 12.40 0.29 29.34
C ALA A 229 13.47 0.45 30.44
N LEU A 230 13.68 1.70 30.85
CA LEU A 230 14.26 2.08 32.13
C LEU A 230 13.22 2.90 32.89
#